data_AF-A0A813LJN7-F1
#
_entry.id   AF-A0A813LJN7-F1
#
_cell.length_a   1.000
_cell.length_b   1.000
_cell.length_c   1.000
_cell.angle_alpha   90.00
_cell.angle_beta   90.00
_cell.angle_gamma   90.00
#
_symmetry.space_group_name_H-M   'P 1'
#
loop_
_entity.id
_entity.type
_entity.pdbx_description
1 polymer ?
#
loop_
_entity_poly.entity_id
_entity_poly.type
_entity_poly.pdbx_seq_one_letter_code
_entity_poly.pdbx_strand_id
1 'polypeptide(L)'
;MEPGDGALGKALDRLLGAVYTSTVSGASCALICPVIERALSRGDAEARKKGASFVRTLSQWALDSEELGPYLAILRPQLQALLGDPAPEVRDAAAQAIGALAAADSAATDAGGSDAKVSGGDVAATLLAKLGSGDGAELEGIAQGLAAAMATASEERCTELLNDLLQGASF
;
A
#
# COMPACT_ATOMS: atom_id res chain seq x y z
N MET A 1 11.54 -13.67 21.90
CA MET A 1 10.33 -12.83 21.92
C MET A 1 10.64 -11.62 22.78
N GLU A 2 10.90 -10.48 22.15
CA GLU A 2 11.02 -9.21 22.86
C GLU A 2 9.64 -8.90 23.49
N PRO A 3 9.57 -8.37 24.72
CA PRO A 3 8.31 -8.12 25.42
C PRO A 3 7.37 -7.14 24.70
N GLY A 4 7.85 -6.41 23.68
CA GLY A 4 7.05 -5.48 22.88
C GLY A 4 6.20 -6.11 21.77
N ASP A 5 6.56 -7.29 21.25
CA ASP A 5 5.91 -7.84 20.03
C ASP A 5 4.50 -8.37 20.33
N GLY A 6 4.29 -8.93 21.52
CA GLY A 6 2.96 -9.38 21.96
C GLY A 6 1.97 -8.23 22.20
N ALA A 7 2.45 -7.05 22.56
CA ALA A 7 1.61 -5.86 22.68
C ALA A 7 1.26 -5.27 21.31
N LEU A 8 2.21 -5.30 20.38
CA LEU A 8 2.03 -4.86 18.99
C LEU A 8 0.97 -5.70 18.27
N GLY A 9 1.05 -7.03 18.35
CA GLY A 9 0.05 -7.92 17.73
C GLY A 9 -1.37 -7.65 18.23
N LYS A 10 -1.55 -7.48 19.55
CA LYS A 10 -2.85 -7.14 20.15
C LYS A 10 -3.38 -5.77 19.71
N ALA A 11 -2.50 -4.79 19.52
CA ALA A 11 -2.90 -3.48 19.02
C ALA A 11 -3.39 -3.58 17.57
N LEU A 12 -2.67 -4.30 16.72
CA LEU A 12 -3.05 -4.54 15.32
C LEU A 12 -4.37 -5.29 15.20
N ASP A 13 -4.59 -6.32 16.02
CA ASP A 13 -5.85 -7.07 16.05
C ASP A 13 -7.04 -6.17 16.43
N ARG A 14 -6.83 -5.26 17.38
CA ARG A 14 -7.86 -4.29 17.78
C ARG A 14 -8.14 -3.25 16.70
N LEU A 15 -7.11 -2.78 16.00
CA LEU A 15 -7.25 -1.83 14.90
C LEU A 15 -7.99 -2.46 13.71
N LEU A 16 -7.66 -3.70 13.35
CA LEU A 16 -8.32 -4.42 12.26
C LEU A 16 -9.75 -4.84 12.62
N GLY A 17 -10.02 -5.19 13.88
CA GLY A 17 -11.35 -5.57 14.36
C GLY A 17 -12.25 -4.39 14.74
N ALA A 18 -11.76 -3.15 14.70
CA ALA A 18 -12.54 -1.98 15.07
C ALA A 18 -13.56 -1.62 13.98
N VAL A 19 -14.78 -1.28 14.40
CA VAL A 19 -15.80 -0.68 13.54
C VAL A 19 -15.65 0.84 13.65
N TYR A 20 -15.20 1.47 12.59
CA TYR A 20 -15.04 2.92 12.52
C TYR A 20 -16.38 3.56 12.11
N THR A 21 -17.10 4.10 13.09
CA THR A 21 -18.43 4.70 12.89
C THR A 21 -18.38 6.19 12.52
N SER A 22 -17.21 6.80 12.56
CA SER A 22 -16.95 8.19 12.18
C SER A 22 -15.75 8.25 11.22
N THR A 23 -15.68 9.31 10.41
CA THR A 23 -14.48 9.58 9.59
C THR A 23 -13.24 9.62 10.50
N VAL A 24 -12.17 8.94 10.09
CA VAL A 24 -10.93 8.90 10.85
C VAL A 24 -10.23 10.24 10.68
N SER A 25 -10.06 10.98 11.77
CA SER A 25 -9.39 12.27 11.75
C SER A 25 -7.87 12.13 11.63
N GLY A 26 -7.19 13.12 11.04
CA GLY A 26 -5.73 13.14 10.94
C GLY A 26 -5.01 12.94 12.29
N ALA A 27 -5.58 13.42 13.40
CA ALA A 27 -5.03 13.23 14.75
C ALA A 27 -5.05 11.75 15.21
N SER A 28 -6.09 10.99 14.83
CA SER A 28 -6.18 9.56 15.15
C SER A 28 -5.16 8.77 14.35
N CYS A 29 -4.97 9.11 13.07
CA CYS A 29 -3.95 8.53 12.21
C CYS A 29 -2.53 8.83 12.69
N ALA A 30 -2.26 10.04 13.21
CA ALA A 30 -0.96 10.38 13.78
C ALA A 30 -0.56 9.46 14.95
N LEU A 31 -1.52 8.97 15.72
CA LEU A 31 -1.28 8.03 16.81
C LEU A 31 -1.12 6.58 16.31
N ILE A 32 -1.85 6.21 15.25
CA ILE A 32 -1.85 4.84 14.72
C ILE A 32 -0.62 4.58 13.84
N CYS A 33 -0.21 5.54 13.00
CA CYS A 33 0.85 5.36 12.00
C CYS A 33 2.17 4.85 12.60
N PRO A 34 2.70 5.38 13.71
CA PRO A 34 3.94 4.86 14.31
C PRO A 34 3.86 3.38 14.70
N VAL A 35 2.68 2.89 15.10
CA VAL A 35 2.45 1.48 15.42
C VAL A 35 2.51 0.64 14.15
N ILE A 36 1.91 1.12 13.06
CA ILE A 36 1.93 0.46 11.76
C ILE A 36 3.34 0.45 11.16
N GLU A 37 4.06 1.58 11.18
CA GLU A 37 5.46 1.64 10.74
C GLU A 37 6.34 0.66 11.50
N ARG A 38 6.13 0.54 12.82
CA ARG A 38 6.83 -0.47 13.63
C ARG A 38 6.46 -1.88 13.19
N ALA A 39 5.18 -2.15 12.93
CA ALA A 39 4.72 -3.45 12.46
C ALA A 39 5.33 -3.84 11.11
N LEU A 40 5.39 -2.92 10.15
CA LEU A 40 5.95 -3.16 8.82
C LEU A 40 7.47 -3.37 8.87
N SER A 41 8.19 -2.59 9.68
CA SER A 41 9.66 -2.59 9.70
C SER A 41 10.30 -3.62 10.64
N ARG A 42 9.68 -3.87 11.80
CA ARG A 42 10.27 -4.68 12.89
C ARG A 42 9.38 -5.84 13.35
N GLY A 43 8.16 -5.94 12.82
CA GLY A 43 7.23 -7.01 13.17
C GLY A 43 7.66 -8.37 12.63
N ASP A 44 7.12 -9.43 13.24
CA ASP A 44 7.16 -10.77 12.66
C ASP A 44 6.25 -10.85 11.41
N ALA A 45 6.21 -12.02 10.75
CA ALA A 45 5.40 -12.18 9.55
C ALA A 45 3.91 -11.84 9.78
N GLU A 46 3.35 -12.25 10.92
CA GLU A 46 1.96 -11.94 11.27
C GLU A 46 1.73 -10.44 11.52
N ALA A 47 2.61 -9.76 12.25
CA ALA A 47 2.52 -8.33 12.45
C ALA A 47 2.67 -7.54 11.15
N ARG A 48 3.58 -7.95 10.26
CA ARG A 48 3.78 -7.31 8.94
C ARG A 48 2.56 -7.48 8.05
N LYS A 49 1.98 -8.69 7.99
CA LYS A 49 0.73 -8.98 7.29
C LYS A 49 -0.45 -8.15 7.81
N LYS A 50 -0.62 -8.08 9.13
CA LYS A 50 -1.68 -7.27 9.76
C LYS A 50 -1.45 -5.77 9.54
N GLY A 51 -0.21 -5.31 9.65
CA GLY A 51 0.17 -3.94 9.33
C GLY A 51 -0.17 -3.58 7.89
N ALA A 52 0.23 -4.41 6.92
CA ALA A 52 -0.09 -4.19 5.51
C ALA A 52 -1.60 -4.19 5.25
N SER A 53 -2.33 -5.12 5.87
CA SER A 53 -3.80 -5.18 5.79
C SER A 53 -4.45 -3.91 6.35
N PHE A 54 -3.91 -3.35 7.44
CA PHE A 54 -4.41 -2.09 7.99
C PHE A 54 -4.14 -0.92 7.04
N VAL A 55 -2.96 -0.86 6.40
CA VAL A 55 -2.69 0.17 5.40
C VAL A 55 -3.66 0.08 4.23
N ARG A 56 -4.00 -1.14 3.77
CA ARG A 56 -5.05 -1.33 2.75
C ARG A 56 -6.38 -0.69 3.16
N THR A 57 -6.80 -0.90 4.40
CA THR A 57 -8.03 -0.29 4.94
C THR A 57 -7.89 1.24 5.04
N LEU A 58 -6.73 1.73 5.47
CA LEU A 58 -6.43 3.16 5.56
C LEU A 58 -6.48 3.84 4.17
N SER A 59 -6.02 3.17 3.11
CA SER A 59 -6.12 3.66 1.73
C SER A 59 -7.55 3.83 1.27
N GLN A 60 -8.46 2.93 1.69
CA GLN A 60 -9.89 3.07 1.36
C GLN A 60 -10.50 4.30 2.03
N TRP A 61 -10.11 4.61 3.28
CA TRP A 61 -10.58 5.83 3.96
C TRP A 61 -10.01 7.12 3.37
N ALA A 62 -8.84 7.05 2.71
CA ALA A 62 -8.24 8.21 2.09
C ALA A 62 -9.03 8.73 0.89
N LEU A 63 -9.89 7.90 0.27
CA LEU A 63 -10.83 8.37 -0.75
C LEU A 63 -11.84 9.38 -0.18
N ASP A 64 -12.20 9.24 1.10
CA ASP A 64 -13.17 10.11 1.78
C ASP A 64 -12.50 11.28 2.54
N SER A 65 -11.16 11.27 2.67
CA SER A 65 -10.42 12.24 3.50
C SER A 65 -8.98 12.46 3.03
N GLU A 66 -8.72 13.60 2.38
CA GLU A 66 -7.40 13.99 1.86
C GLU A 66 -6.32 14.17 2.96
N GLU A 67 -6.72 14.38 4.22
CA GLU A 67 -5.80 14.48 5.37
C GLU A 67 -4.94 13.21 5.56
N LEU A 68 -5.32 12.09 4.94
CA LEU A 68 -4.63 10.82 5.06
C LEU A 68 -3.46 10.66 4.07
N GLY A 69 -3.40 11.49 3.03
CA GLY A 69 -2.37 11.43 1.98
C GLY A 69 -0.93 11.44 2.52
N PRO A 70 -0.54 12.33 3.45
CA PRO A 70 0.83 12.38 3.98
C PRO A 70 1.24 11.08 4.69
N TYR A 71 0.31 10.42 5.38
CA TYR A 71 0.58 9.16 6.08
C TYR A 71 0.78 8.00 5.10
N LEU A 72 -0.05 7.92 4.05
CA LEU A 72 0.09 6.91 3.01
C LEU A 72 1.41 7.05 2.25
N ALA A 73 1.89 8.29 2.03
CA ALA A 73 3.18 8.54 1.41
C ALA A 73 4.35 7.97 2.24
N ILE A 74 4.27 8.03 3.58
CA ILE A 74 5.29 7.48 4.50
C ILE A 74 5.27 5.94 4.51
N LEU A 75 4.07 5.34 4.44
CA LEU A 75 3.90 3.89 4.53
C LEU A 75 4.19 3.16 3.22
N ARG A 76 4.03 3.83 2.08
CA ARG A 76 4.27 3.30 0.73
C ARG A 76 5.62 2.60 0.53
N PRO A 77 6.78 3.23 0.83
CA PRO A 77 8.07 2.56 0.62
C PRO A 77 8.23 1.33 1.50
N GLN A 78 7.62 1.32 2.70
CA GLN A 78 7.65 0.16 3.59
C GLN A 78 6.82 -0.99 3.01
N LEU A 79 5.65 -0.72 2.44
CA LEU A 79 4.86 -1.74 1.74
C LEU A 79 5.57 -2.29 0.51
N GLN A 80 6.21 -1.43 -0.28
CA GLN A 80 6.99 -1.88 -1.44
C GLN A 80 8.13 -2.82 -1.05
N ALA A 81 8.79 -2.57 0.08
CA ALA A 81 9.82 -3.47 0.61
C ALA A 81 9.24 -4.85 1.00
N LEU A 82 7.99 -4.92 1.44
CA LEU A 82 7.32 -6.18 1.79
C LEU A 82 6.91 -7.02 0.58
N LEU A 83 7.02 -6.52 -0.66
CA LEU A 83 6.81 -7.34 -1.85
C LEU A 83 7.91 -8.39 -2.03
N GLY A 84 9.10 -8.15 -1.47
CA GLY A 84 10.21 -9.12 -1.41
C GLY A 84 10.23 -9.96 -0.13
N ASP A 85 9.13 -10.00 0.64
CA ASP A 85 9.11 -10.73 1.91
C ASP A 85 9.27 -12.25 1.71
N PRO A 86 10.07 -12.95 2.56
CA PRO A 86 10.17 -14.40 2.47
C PRO A 86 8.84 -15.13 2.74
N ALA A 87 7.91 -14.51 3.49
CA ALA A 87 6.61 -15.10 3.76
C ALA A 87 5.60 -14.74 2.65
N PRO A 88 5.01 -15.74 1.96
CA PRO A 88 4.07 -15.48 0.85
C PRO A 88 2.84 -14.67 1.29
N GLU A 89 2.32 -14.94 2.49
CA GLU A 89 1.16 -14.25 3.03
C GLU A 89 1.39 -12.76 3.28
N VAL A 90 2.66 -12.36 3.55
CA VAL A 90 3.04 -10.96 3.71
C VAL A 90 3.15 -10.28 2.35
N ARG A 91 3.71 -10.97 1.34
CA ARG A 91 3.76 -10.48 -0.04
C ARG A 91 2.37 -10.22 -0.59
N ASP A 92 1.45 -11.17 -0.42
CA ASP A 92 0.06 -11.04 -0.85
C ASP A 92 -0.64 -9.86 -0.18
N ALA A 93 -0.47 -9.69 1.14
CA ALA A 93 -1.05 -8.58 1.89
C ALA A 93 -0.46 -7.22 1.44
N ALA A 94 0.84 -7.15 1.17
CA ALA A 94 1.50 -5.96 0.67
C ALA A 94 1.03 -5.60 -0.75
N ALA A 95 0.92 -6.58 -1.65
CA ALA A 95 0.42 -6.39 -3.01
C ALA A 95 -1.02 -5.83 -3.02
N GLN A 96 -1.89 -6.37 -2.18
CA GLN A 96 -3.26 -5.87 -2.04
C GLN A 96 -3.32 -4.45 -1.44
N ALA A 97 -2.47 -4.14 -0.46
CA ALA A 97 -2.38 -2.81 0.12
C ALA A 97 -1.89 -1.78 -0.91
N ILE A 98 -0.93 -2.15 -1.75
CA ILE A 98 -0.42 -1.35 -2.86
C ILE A 98 -1.49 -1.11 -3.93
N GLY A 99 -2.30 -2.11 -4.27
CA GLY A 99 -3.43 -1.91 -5.18
C GLY A 99 -4.44 -0.89 -4.64
N ALA A 100 -4.80 -1.00 -3.35
CA ALA A 100 -5.68 -0.03 -2.71
C ALA A 100 -5.08 1.39 -2.64
N LEU A 101 -3.75 1.50 -2.47
CA LEU A 101 -3.04 2.79 -2.57
C LEU A 101 -3.13 3.38 -3.98
N ALA A 102 -2.93 2.57 -5.01
CA ALA A 102 -3.01 3.03 -6.39
C ALA A 102 -4.42 3.56 -6.72
N ALA A 103 -5.46 2.88 -6.23
CA ALA A 103 -6.84 3.32 -6.35
C ALA A 103 -7.09 4.68 -5.67
N ALA A 104 -6.52 4.88 -4.49
CA ALA A 104 -6.62 6.13 -3.75
C ALA A 104 -5.90 7.29 -4.46
N ASP A 105 -4.73 7.01 -5.04
CA ASP A 105 -3.99 7.99 -5.84
C ASP A 105 -4.77 8.40 -7.11
N SER A 106 -5.37 7.43 -7.83
CA SER A 106 -6.12 7.71 -9.05
C SER A 106 -7.41 8.49 -8.80
N ALA A 107 -8.12 8.17 -7.71
CA ALA A 107 -9.33 8.89 -7.33
C ALA A 107 -9.07 10.37 -6.99
N ALA A 108 -7.89 10.69 -6.44
CA ALA A 108 -7.49 12.07 -6.17
C ALA A 108 -7.23 12.88 -7.46
N THR A 109 -6.76 12.24 -8.54
CA THR A 109 -6.53 12.90 -9.85
C THR A 109 -7.81 13.22 -10.63
N ASP A 110 -8.85 12.38 -10.54
CA ASP A 110 -10.09 12.55 -11.32
C ASP A 110 -11.01 13.64 -10.74
N ALA A 111 -10.81 14.06 -9.49
CA ALA A 111 -11.63 15.07 -8.81
C ALA A 111 -11.25 16.53 -9.14
N GLY A 112 -10.34 16.79 -10.10
CA GLY A 112 -10.01 18.14 -10.55
C GLY A 112 -9.20 19.00 -9.56
N GLY A 113 -8.65 18.40 -8.50
CA GLY A 113 -7.75 19.07 -7.56
C GLY A 113 -6.31 19.08 -8.07
N SER A 114 -5.90 20.11 -8.80
CA SER A 114 -4.56 20.25 -9.39
C SER A 114 -3.39 20.40 -8.40
N ASP A 115 -3.62 20.35 -7.08
CA ASP A 115 -2.59 20.64 -6.07
C ASP A 115 -2.46 19.58 -4.96
N ALA A 116 -3.36 18.59 -4.88
CA ALA A 116 -3.23 17.47 -3.95
C ALA A 116 -2.44 16.32 -4.60
N LYS A 117 -1.20 16.61 -4.99
CA LYS A 117 -0.25 15.56 -5.35
C LYS A 117 -0.02 14.72 -4.09
N VAL A 118 -0.77 13.62 -3.93
CA VAL A 118 -0.40 12.57 -2.97
C VAL A 118 1.07 12.29 -3.27
N SER A 119 1.94 12.68 -2.35
CA SER A 119 3.38 12.87 -2.60
C SER A 119 4.13 11.57 -2.94
N GLY A 120 3.40 10.46 -3.13
CA GLY A 120 3.93 9.13 -3.38
C GLY A 120 4.15 8.75 -4.86
N GLY A 121 3.84 9.64 -5.83
CA GLY A 121 3.91 9.32 -7.26
C GLY A 121 2.94 8.20 -7.67
N ASP A 122 2.83 7.89 -8.96
CA ASP A 122 1.99 6.74 -9.36
C ASP A 122 2.63 5.42 -8.90
N VAL A 123 1.93 4.70 -8.02
CA VAL A 123 2.34 3.38 -7.52
C VAL A 123 2.52 2.41 -8.69
N ALA A 124 1.58 2.42 -9.64
CA ALA A 124 1.54 1.44 -10.72
C ALA A 124 2.77 1.63 -11.63
N ALA A 125 3.06 2.86 -12.05
CA ALA A 125 4.27 3.19 -12.78
C ALA A 125 5.56 2.80 -12.02
N THR A 126 5.59 3.02 -10.70
CA THR A 126 6.76 2.65 -9.87
C THR A 126 7.00 1.15 -9.86
N LEU A 127 5.94 0.34 -9.76
CA LEU A 127 6.04 -1.12 -9.83
C LEU A 127 6.42 -1.62 -11.22
N LEU A 128 5.88 -1.00 -12.27
CA LEU A 128 6.21 -1.29 -13.65
C LEU A 128 7.71 -1.09 -13.92
N ALA A 129 8.30 0.00 -13.41
CA ALA A 129 9.73 0.24 -13.48
C ALA A 129 10.55 -0.81 -12.71
N LYS A 130 10.06 -1.26 -11.54
CA LYS A 130 10.73 -2.28 -10.71
C LYS A 130 10.60 -3.70 -11.28
N LEU A 131 9.60 -3.97 -12.13
CA LEU A 131 9.38 -5.29 -12.74
C LEU A 131 10.57 -5.73 -13.60
N GLY A 132 11.28 -4.80 -14.24
CA GLY A 132 12.47 -5.11 -15.04
C GLY A 132 13.73 -5.48 -14.24
N SER A 133 13.73 -5.24 -12.93
CA SER A 133 14.92 -5.44 -12.07
C SER A 133 14.71 -6.43 -10.91
N GLY A 134 13.48 -6.89 -10.68
CA GLY A 134 13.16 -7.81 -9.58
C GLY A 134 13.63 -9.25 -9.86
N ASP A 135 13.93 -10.00 -8.80
CA ASP A 135 14.28 -11.41 -8.88
C ASP A 135 13.24 -12.30 -8.16
N GLY A 136 13.14 -13.56 -8.63
CA GLY A 136 12.34 -14.64 -8.01
C GLY A 136 11.06 -14.20 -7.28
N ALA A 137 11.14 -14.17 -5.94
CA ALA A 137 10.02 -13.89 -5.05
C ALA A 137 9.60 -12.41 -5.02
N GLU A 138 10.54 -11.48 -5.21
CA GLU A 138 10.26 -10.05 -5.30
C GLU A 138 9.54 -9.72 -6.61
N LEU A 139 9.96 -10.35 -7.72
CA LEU A 139 9.32 -10.19 -9.02
C LEU A 139 7.85 -10.64 -8.97
N GLU A 140 7.56 -11.77 -8.32
CA GLU A 140 6.20 -12.26 -8.11
C GLU A 140 5.36 -11.24 -7.32
N GLY A 141 5.90 -10.72 -6.20
CA GLY A 141 5.23 -9.71 -5.39
C GLY A 141 4.96 -8.42 -6.17
N ILE A 142 5.95 -7.93 -6.93
CA ILE A 142 5.80 -6.75 -7.80
C ILE A 142 4.72 -6.98 -8.87
N ALA A 143 4.73 -8.14 -9.53
CA ALA A 143 3.73 -8.47 -10.53
C ALA A 143 2.32 -8.55 -9.93
N GLN A 144 2.17 -9.16 -8.75
CA GLN A 144 0.89 -9.21 -8.03
C GLN A 144 0.43 -7.81 -7.62
N GLY A 145 1.33 -6.98 -7.09
CA GLY A 145 1.04 -5.61 -6.70
C GLY A 145 0.61 -4.75 -7.89
N LEU A 146 1.26 -4.93 -9.04
CA LEU A 146 0.91 -4.24 -10.28
C LEU A 146 -0.46 -4.71 -10.79
N ALA A 147 -0.72 -6.02 -10.78
CA ALA A 147 -2.02 -6.56 -11.18
C ALA A 147 -3.15 -6.03 -10.27
N ALA A 148 -2.91 -5.94 -8.96
CA ALA A 148 -3.87 -5.36 -8.01
C ALA A 148 -4.11 -3.86 -8.28
N ALA A 149 -3.05 -3.10 -8.59
CA ALA A 149 -3.16 -1.69 -8.95
C ALA A 149 -3.94 -1.49 -10.25
N MET A 150 -3.68 -2.30 -11.28
CA MET A 150 -4.43 -2.28 -12.53
C MET A 150 -5.90 -2.67 -12.34
N ALA A 151 -6.20 -3.65 -11.48
CA ALA A 151 -7.58 -4.06 -11.20
C ALA A 151 -8.44 -2.94 -10.58
N THR A 152 -7.81 -1.94 -9.98
CA THR A 152 -8.47 -0.78 -9.37
C THR A 152 -8.35 0.51 -10.18
N ALA A 153 -7.54 0.52 -11.24
CA ALA A 153 -7.32 1.68 -12.08
C ALA A 153 -8.42 1.83 -13.14
N SER A 154 -8.55 3.03 -13.70
CA SER A 154 -9.43 3.29 -14.84
C SER A 154 -8.95 2.54 -16.10
N GLU A 155 -9.86 2.30 -17.05
CA GLU A 155 -9.55 1.63 -18.32
C GLU A 155 -8.49 2.39 -19.13
N GLU A 156 -8.53 3.72 -19.10
CA GLU A 156 -7.55 4.61 -19.72
C GLU A 156 -6.15 4.39 -19.12
N ARG A 157 -6.03 4.43 -17.78
CA ARG A 157 -4.75 4.21 -17.10
C ARG A 157 -4.22 2.80 -17.30
N CYS A 158 -5.09 1.79 -17.31
CA CYS A 158 -4.68 0.41 -17.64
C CYS A 158 -4.09 0.31 -19.06
N THR A 159 -4.69 1.01 -20.02
CA THR A 159 -4.24 1.03 -21.41
C THR A 159 -2.87 1.72 -21.54
N GLU A 160 -2.66 2.82 -20.81
CA GLU A 160 -1.35 3.49 -20.74
C GLU A 160 -0.28 2.58 -20.16
N LEU A 161 -0.53 1.99 -18.99
CA LEU A 161 0.42 1.09 -18.33
C LEU A 161 0.72 -0.16 -19.17
N LEU A 162 -0.27 -0.69 -19.88
CA LEU A 162 -0.08 -1.82 -20.81
C LEU A 162 0.82 -1.41 -21.99
N ASN A 163 0.61 -0.22 -22.55
CA ASN A 163 1.46 0.28 -23.62
C ASN A 163 2.90 0.51 -23.14
N ASP A 164 3.09 1.05 -21.93
CA ASP A 164 4.41 1.22 -21.31
C ASP A 164 5.10 -0.13 -21.09
N LEU A 165 4.35 -1.16 -20.65
CA LEU A 165 4.87 -2.52 -20.51
C LEU A 165 5.31 -3.12 -21.86
N LEU A 166 4.50 -2.94 -22.90
CA LEU A 166 4.83 -3.44 -24.25
C LEU A 166 6.04 -2.72 -24.86
N GLN A 167 6.20 -1.42 -24.60
CA GLN A 167 7.37 -0.66 -25.04
C GLN A 167 8.63 -1.03 -24.26
N GLY A 168 8.51 -1.24 -22.95
CA GLY A 168 9.62 -1.69 -22.10
C GLY A 168 10.06 -3.15 -22.38
N ALA A 169 9.15 -3.97 -22.91
CA ALA A 169 9.41 -5.36 -23.29
C ALA A 169 9.92 -5.55 -24.73
N SER A 170 10.38 -4.50 -25.41
CA SER A 170 11.09 -4.67 -26.68
C SER A 170 12.40 -5.42 -26.45
N PHE A 171 12.38 -6.74 -26.67
CA PHE A 171 13.52 -7.64 -26.73
C PHE A 171 14.46 -7.32 -27.90
#